data_AF-A0A5C6BNU8-F1
#
_entry.id   AF-A0A5C6BNU8-F1
#
_cell.length_a   1.000
_cell.length_b   1.000
_cell.length_c   1.000
_cell.angle_alpha   90.00
_cell.angle_beta   90.00
_cell.angle_gamma   90.00
#
_symmetry.space_group_name_H-M   'P 1'
#
loop_
_entity.id
_entity.type
_entity.pdbx_description
1 polymer ?
#
loop_
_entity_poly.entity_id
_entity_poly.type
_entity_poly.pdbx_seq_one_letter_code
_entity_poly.pdbx_strand_id
1 'polypeptide(L)'
;MSQQARTPLTKLQTLRNQRAAIVCCLLAATLCLTGTGCRHFWPAPDPFGPSAKCHVDPTMVPQQLVAQVNANTEKVHGWKSTKATISGSHMLLKVKGTTVAVDGQRNFRLLAKHPLGARQVADLGSNDDHFWFWIEDPKHPDSDVIMCNHEDVAHAAHTMPIPFEPDWLMEVMGVRPIVLDNETSFVEREGFLEIYNKRISPSGQPVQKRTTIDRCHATVVEHALLDAGGHVIAQANLSQYLPDPTSKAYLPGRIELIWPQSQMQLVIKLDQIEFNPATNPAQFQVPQGMPVRQIPAQGMVQRSDLQENLYEDPSAQGDYEPLESTPYEE
;
A
#
# COMPACT_ATOMS: atom_id res chain seq x y z
N MET A 1 -46.08 0.97 91.43
CA MET A 1 -44.80 0.55 90.81
C MET A 1 -45.02 0.42 89.31
N SER A 2 -44.00 0.77 88.52
CA SER A 2 -43.86 0.67 87.05
C SER A 2 -44.18 1.93 86.22
N GLN A 3 -43.15 2.79 86.10
CA GLN A 3 -42.92 3.59 84.89
C GLN A 3 -42.37 2.67 83.81
N GLN A 4 -42.94 2.69 82.61
CA GLN A 4 -42.29 2.15 81.41
C GLN A 4 -42.41 3.17 80.28
N ALA A 5 -41.28 3.83 80.02
CA ALA A 5 -41.10 4.80 78.96
C ALA A 5 -41.10 4.11 77.58
N ARG A 6 -41.87 4.65 76.64
CA ARG A 6 -41.79 4.30 75.22
C ARG A 6 -40.77 5.20 74.54
N THR A 7 -39.71 4.62 73.98
CA THR A 7 -38.77 5.33 73.11
C THR A 7 -39.19 5.12 71.65
N PRO A 8 -39.27 6.17 70.80
CA PRO A 8 -39.86 6.08 69.47
C PRO A 8 -38.92 5.48 68.42
N LEU A 9 -39.44 4.50 67.67
CA LEU A 9 -38.81 3.74 66.57
C LEU A 9 -38.42 4.57 65.33
N THR A 10 -38.67 5.89 65.33
CA THR A 10 -38.53 6.75 64.15
C THR A 10 -37.09 7.18 63.82
N LYS A 11 -36.14 7.05 64.77
CA LYS A 11 -34.74 7.48 64.57
C LYS A 11 -33.85 6.47 63.84
N LEU A 12 -34.22 5.19 63.82
CA LEU A 12 -33.37 4.14 63.22
C LEU A 12 -33.53 4.03 61.70
N GLN A 13 -34.69 4.39 61.15
CA GLN A 13 -34.94 4.34 59.71
C GLN A 13 -34.29 5.49 58.94
N THR A 14 -34.23 6.69 59.53
CA THR A 14 -33.59 7.88 58.95
C THR A 14 -32.07 7.72 58.82
N LEU A 15 -31.41 7.07 59.79
CA LEU A 15 -29.97 6.79 59.73
C LEU A 15 -29.59 5.78 58.63
N ARG A 16 -30.49 4.83 58.30
CA ARG A 16 -30.22 3.84 57.24
C ARG A 16 -30.29 4.45 55.85
N ASN A 17 -31.23 5.37 55.63
CA ASN A 17 -31.36 6.08 54.35
C ASN A 17 -30.25 7.13 54.15
N GLN A 18 -29.75 7.76 55.22
CA GLN A 18 -28.61 8.66 55.15
C GLN A 18 -27.31 7.92 54.80
N ARG A 19 -27.07 6.72 55.35
CA ARG A 19 -25.90 5.91 54.99
C ARG A 19 -25.93 5.44 53.53
N ALA A 20 -27.11 5.06 53.02
CA ALA A 20 -27.27 4.68 51.62
C ALA A 20 -27.02 5.87 50.67
N ALA A 21 -27.54 7.06 51.00
CA ALA A 21 -27.32 8.28 50.22
C ALA A 21 -25.84 8.70 50.21
N ILE A 22 -25.14 8.62 51.35
CA ILE A 22 -23.70 8.97 51.44
C ILE A 22 -22.84 7.97 50.65
N VAL A 23 -23.15 6.67 50.68
CA VAL A 23 -22.43 5.65 49.89
C VAL A 23 -22.68 5.84 48.39
N CYS A 24 -23.90 6.17 47.97
CA CYS A 24 -24.21 6.48 46.57
C CYS A 24 -23.52 7.78 46.10
N CYS A 25 -23.49 8.83 46.91
CA CYS A 25 -22.78 10.07 46.58
C CYS A 25 -21.26 9.86 46.50
N LEU A 26 -20.68 9.04 47.39
CA LEU A 26 -19.27 8.70 47.34
C LEU A 26 -18.93 7.87 46.09
N LEU A 27 -19.73 6.84 45.75
CA LEU A 27 -19.54 6.04 44.53
C LEU A 27 -19.72 6.85 43.24
N ALA A 28 -20.69 7.77 43.20
CA ALA A 28 -20.87 8.67 42.05
C ALA A 28 -19.71 9.67 41.90
N ALA A 29 -19.16 10.17 43.01
CA ALA A 29 -18.00 11.04 43.00
C ALA A 29 -16.72 10.31 42.53
N THR A 30 -16.52 9.04 42.92
CA THR A 30 -15.39 8.23 42.41
C THR A 30 -15.54 7.86 40.93
N LEU A 31 -16.76 7.69 40.43
CA LEU A 31 -17.00 7.41 39.00
C LEU A 31 -16.82 8.65 38.11
N CYS A 32 -17.10 9.86 38.62
CA CYS A 32 -16.84 11.10 37.89
C CYS A 32 -15.36 11.50 37.86
N LEU A 33 -14.55 11.04 38.82
CA LEU A 33 -13.11 11.33 38.90
C LEU A 33 -12.23 10.36 38.09
N THR A 34 -12.78 9.24 37.59
CA THR A 34 -12.08 8.30 36.70
C THR A 34 -12.50 8.41 35.23
N GLY A 35 -13.45 9.30 34.92
CA GLY A 35 -13.92 9.59 33.57
C GLY A 35 -13.04 10.54 32.75
N THR A 36 -11.96 11.08 33.31
CA THR A 36 -11.00 11.92 32.59
C THR A 36 -9.96 11.06 31.85
N GLY A 37 -10.42 10.28 30.88
CA GLY A 37 -9.57 9.54 29.95
C GLY A 37 -8.89 10.44 28.92
N CYS A 38 -7.72 10.96 29.30
CA CYS A 38 -6.48 11.01 28.49
C CYS A 38 -6.41 11.75 27.12
N ARG A 39 -7.24 12.77 26.85
CA ARG A 39 -7.21 13.50 25.55
C ARG A 39 -6.89 15.02 25.60
N HIS A 40 -6.77 15.62 26.78
CA HIS A 40 -6.65 17.08 26.91
C HIS A 40 -5.29 17.60 27.44
N PHE A 41 -4.37 16.69 27.81
CA PHE A 41 -2.95 16.96 28.09
C PHE A 41 -2.07 16.79 26.83
N TRP A 42 -2.67 16.88 25.65
CA TRP A 42 -2.11 16.56 24.35
C TRP A 42 -1.18 17.65 23.81
N PRO A 43 -0.05 17.22 23.24
CA PRO A 43 -0.04 17.09 21.79
C PRO A 43 0.12 15.62 21.39
N ALA A 44 -0.37 15.25 20.21
CA ALA A 44 0.21 14.15 19.43
C ALA A 44 1.09 14.81 18.37
N PRO A 45 2.38 15.05 18.63
CA PRO A 45 3.27 15.77 17.74
C PRO A 45 4.23 14.79 17.04
N ASP A 46 5.12 15.35 16.23
CA ASP A 46 4.96 15.36 14.78
C ASP A 46 5.60 14.17 14.00
N PRO A 47 4.85 13.32 13.26
CA PRO A 47 5.39 12.27 12.38
C PRO A 47 5.85 12.78 10.99
N PHE A 48 6.50 13.95 11.01
CA PHE A 48 7.09 14.79 9.93
C PHE A 48 6.16 15.74 9.15
N GLY A 49 5.19 16.33 9.84
CA GLY A 49 4.40 17.48 9.43
C GLY A 49 5.13 18.83 9.56
N PRO A 50 4.41 19.95 9.32
CA PRO A 50 5.02 21.28 9.10
C PRO A 50 5.72 21.89 10.32
N SER A 51 5.60 21.28 11.51
CA SER A 51 6.13 21.82 12.77
C SER A 51 7.17 20.91 13.41
N ALA A 52 7.58 19.84 12.72
CA ALA A 52 8.62 18.93 13.16
C ALA A 52 9.96 19.67 13.23
N LYS A 53 10.74 19.38 14.28
CA LYS A 53 12.06 19.99 14.43
C LYS A 53 13.04 19.28 13.51
N CYS A 54 13.86 20.07 12.81
CA CYS A 54 14.99 19.54 12.06
C CYS A 54 15.93 18.74 12.96
N HIS A 55 16.30 17.55 12.49
CA HIS A 55 17.22 16.66 13.19
C HIS A 55 18.49 16.37 12.41
N VAL A 56 18.51 16.71 11.13
CA VAL A 56 19.67 16.56 10.25
C VAL A 56 20.45 17.87 10.21
N ASP A 57 21.78 17.76 10.16
CA ASP A 57 22.66 18.91 9.95
C ASP A 57 22.41 19.51 8.55
N PRO A 58 22.08 20.81 8.44
CA PRO A 58 21.82 21.44 7.14
C PRO A 58 23.02 21.38 6.19
N THR A 59 24.24 21.25 6.72
CA THR A 59 25.49 21.18 5.95
C THR A 59 25.85 19.76 5.47
N MET A 60 25.06 18.75 5.83
CA MET A 60 25.27 17.36 5.44
C MET A 60 25.29 17.22 3.90
N VAL A 61 26.35 16.60 3.37
CA VAL A 61 26.49 16.40 1.92
C VAL A 61 25.53 15.31 1.42
N PRO A 62 25.10 15.33 0.13
CA PRO A 62 24.10 14.42 -0.40
C PRO A 62 24.35 12.94 -0.11
N GLN A 63 25.59 12.47 -0.24
CA GLN A 63 25.96 11.07 -0.02
C GLN A 63 25.79 10.66 1.45
N GLN A 64 26.07 11.57 2.39
CA GLN A 64 25.86 11.32 3.82
C GLN A 64 24.37 11.29 4.16
N LEU A 65 23.58 12.16 3.54
CA LEU A 65 22.11 12.17 3.71
C LEU A 65 21.50 10.86 3.22
N VAL A 66 21.95 10.36 2.06
CA VAL A 66 21.53 9.05 1.52
C VAL A 66 21.96 7.92 2.45
N ALA A 67 23.20 7.94 2.95
CA ALA A 67 23.67 6.93 3.89
C ALA A 67 22.82 6.91 5.17
N GLN A 68 22.38 8.08 5.67
CA GLN A 68 21.48 8.16 6.82
C GLN A 68 20.09 7.58 6.53
N VAL A 69 19.53 7.85 5.35
CA VAL A 69 18.26 7.23 4.90
C VAL A 69 18.42 5.72 4.80
N ASN A 70 19.49 5.24 4.19
CA ASN A 70 19.77 3.81 4.05
C ASN A 70 19.97 3.13 5.41
N ALA A 71 20.62 3.80 6.38
CA ALA A 71 20.76 3.28 7.73
C ALA A 71 19.42 3.11 8.46
N ASN A 72 18.37 3.85 8.08
CA ASN A 72 17.01 3.56 8.53
C ASN A 72 16.47 2.30 7.85
N THR A 73 16.58 2.21 6.52
CA THR A 73 16.11 1.06 5.73
C THR A 73 16.77 -0.26 6.15
N GLU A 74 18.07 -0.26 6.49
CA GLU A 74 18.80 -1.45 6.95
C GLU A 74 18.24 -2.04 8.25
N LYS A 75 17.51 -1.25 9.04
CA LYS A 75 16.82 -1.74 10.25
C LYS A 75 15.50 -2.44 9.95
N VAL A 76 15.02 -2.40 8.71
CA VAL A 76 13.73 -2.92 8.27
C VAL A 76 13.94 -3.95 7.16
N HIS A 77 13.87 -5.24 7.50
CA HIS A 77 13.90 -6.32 6.50
C HIS A 77 12.50 -6.76 6.06
N GLY A 78 11.49 -6.44 6.86
CA GLY A 78 10.09 -6.70 6.55
C GLY A 78 9.18 -5.97 7.51
N TRP A 79 7.91 -5.85 7.16
CA TRP A 79 6.90 -5.25 8.03
C TRP A 79 5.49 -5.71 7.66
N LYS A 80 4.58 -5.58 8.61
CA LYS A 80 3.18 -5.96 8.43
C LYS A 80 2.24 -4.97 9.08
N SER A 81 1.12 -4.69 8.42
CA SER A 81 -0.03 -4.00 9.01
C SER A 81 -1.28 -4.85 8.80
N THR A 82 -2.05 -5.10 9.86
CA THR A 82 -3.35 -5.80 9.78
C THR A 82 -4.54 -4.84 9.83
N LYS A 83 -4.26 -3.55 9.95
CA LYS A 83 -5.25 -2.47 10.10
C LYS A 83 -4.93 -1.34 9.14
N ALA A 84 -4.73 -1.66 7.88
CA ALA A 84 -4.59 -0.65 6.84
C ALA A 84 -5.97 -0.21 6.34
N THR A 85 -6.04 1.04 5.88
CA THR A 85 -7.17 1.58 5.12
C THR A 85 -6.71 1.89 3.71
N ILE A 86 -7.40 1.35 2.70
CA ILE A 86 -7.14 1.66 1.30
C ILE A 86 -8.27 2.48 0.67
N SER A 87 -7.92 3.32 -0.30
CA SER A 87 -8.85 4.05 -1.16
C SER A 87 -8.19 4.38 -2.49
N GLY A 88 -8.97 4.60 -3.55
CA GLY A 88 -8.42 4.95 -4.86
C GLY A 88 -9.47 5.48 -5.83
N SER A 89 -9.03 5.90 -7.02
CA SER A 89 -9.86 6.57 -8.04
C SER A 89 -11.14 5.80 -8.42
N HIS A 90 -11.08 4.46 -8.40
CA HIS A 90 -12.19 3.60 -8.81
C HIS A 90 -12.87 2.88 -7.63
N MET A 91 -12.53 3.24 -6.40
CA MET A 91 -13.13 2.66 -5.20
C MET A 91 -14.22 3.57 -4.66
N LEU A 92 -15.47 3.09 -4.65
CA LEU A 92 -16.61 3.86 -4.11
C LEU A 92 -16.47 4.18 -2.62
N LEU A 93 -15.82 3.29 -1.86
CA LEU A 93 -15.65 3.42 -0.40
C LEU A 93 -14.23 3.05 0.01
N LYS A 94 -13.78 3.66 1.11
CA LYS A 94 -12.55 3.26 1.82
C LYS A 94 -12.70 1.85 2.38
N VAL A 95 -11.72 0.98 2.15
CA VAL A 95 -11.69 -0.38 2.67
C VAL A 95 -10.77 -0.44 3.88
N LYS A 96 -11.36 -0.64 5.06
CA LYS A 96 -10.66 -0.75 6.34
C LYS A 96 -10.36 -2.21 6.67
N GLY A 97 -9.37 -2.44 7.54
CA GLY A 97 -8.99 -3.79 7.95
C GLY A 97 -8.22 -4.54 6.85
N THR A 98 -7.63 -3.79 5.91
CA THR A 98 -6.75 -4.34 4.89
C THR A 98 -5.47 -4.84 5.56
N THR A 99 -5.02 -6.03 5.16
CA THR A 99 -3.71 -6.53 5.58
C THR A 99 -2.68 -6.19 4.51
N VAL A 100 -1.55 -5.60 4.91
CA VAL A 100 -0.38 -5.37 4.08
C VAL A 100 0.81 -6.07 4.73
N ALA A 101 1.55 -6.87 3.98
CA ALA A 101 2.76 -7.54 4.43
C ALA A 101 3.87 -7.37 3.40
N VAL A 102 5.08 -7.10 3.87
CA VAL A 102 6.28 -6.89 3.06
C VAL A 102 7.42 -7.65 3.71
N ASP A 103 8.20 -8.37 2.92
CA ASP A 103 9.40 -9.08 3.40
C ASP A 103 10.46 -9.21 2.31
N GLY A 104 11.72 -8.98 2.67
CA GLY A 104 12.85 -9.11 1.76
C GLY A 104 12.72 -8.28 0.49
N GLN A 105 13.21 -8.83 -0.63
CA GLN A 105 13.33 -8.09 -1.89
C GLN A 105 12.06 -8.07 -2.72
N ARG A 106 11.21 -9.10 -2.64
CA ARG A 106 10.07 -9.28 -3.57
C ARG A 106 8.79 -9.77 -2.91
N ASN A 107 8.80 -10.13 -1.62
CA ASN A 107 7.60 -10.62 -0.97
C ASN A 107 6.72 -9.44 -0.56
N PHE A 108 5.57 -9.35 -1.19
CA PHE A 108 4.56 -8.33 -0.93
C PHE A 108 3.18 -8.97 -0.94
N ARG A 109 2.29 -8.55 -0.04
CA ARG A 109 0.86 -8.87 -0.16
C ARG A 109 0.00 -7.77 0.42
N LEU A 110 -1.00 -7.36 -0.34
CA LEU A 110 -2.11 -6.52 0.08
C LEU A 110 -3.39 -7.32 -0.08
N LEU A 111 -4.04 -7.62 1.04
CA LEU A 111 -5.30 -8.34 1.09
C LEU A 111 -6.40 -7.44 1.67
N ALA A 112 -7.33 -7.03 0.82
CA ALA A 112 -8.45 -6.18 1.18
C ALA A 112 -9.76 -6.98 1.23
N LYS A 113 -10.54 -6.77 2.29
CA LYS A 113 -11.84 -7.43 2.52
C LYS A 113 -12.92 -6.39 2.81
N HIS A 114 -14.15 -6.68 2.43
CA HIS A 114 -15.28 -5.80 2.74
C HIS A 114 -15.39 -5.55 4.26
N PRO A 115 -15.72 -4.33 4.71
CA PRO A 115 -15.90 -4.05 6.13
C PRO A 115 -17.13 -4.76 6.75
N LEU A 116 -18.10 -5.17 5.93
CA LEU A 116 -19.36 -5.81 6.34
C LEU A 116 -19.43 -7.29 5.90
N GLY A 117 -18.32 -8.02 6.00
CA GLY A 117 -18.25 -9.45 5.70
C GLY A 117 -16.82 -9.95 5.54
N ALA A 118 -16.62 -11.26 5.43
CA ALA A 118 -15.29 -11.82 5.14
C ALA A 118 -14.94 -11.81 3.64
N ARG A 119 -15.79 -11.20 2.79
CA ARG A 119 -15.64 -11.24 1.34
C ARG A 119 -14.43 -10.41 0.90
N GLN A 120 -13.55 -11.03 0.12
CA GLN A 120 -12.39 -10.38 -0.46
C GLN A 120 -12.83 -9.39 -1.53
N VAL A 121 -12.15 -8.24 -1.62
CA VAL A 121 -12.38 -7.22 -2.67
C VAL A 121 -11.13 -6.95 -3.48
N ALA A 122 -9.95 -7.21 -2.93
CA ALA A 122 -8.70 -7.21 -3.68
C ALA A 122 -7.66 -8.11 -3.01
N ASP A 123 -6.82 -8.72 -3.83
CA ASP A 123 -5.60 -9.43 -3.42
C ASP A 123 -4.52 -9.14 -4.45
N LEU A 124 -3.52 -8.37 -4.03
CA LEU A 124 -2.35 -8.03 -4.82
C LEU A 124 -1.15 -8.62 -4.09
N GLY A 125 -0.24 -9.24 -4.81
CA GLY A 125 0.96 -9.75 -4.17
C GLY A 125 2.08 -10.11 -5.13
N SER A 126 3.21 -10.43 -4.53
CA SER A 126 4.44 -10.81 -5.19
C SER A 126 5.24 -11.72 -4.28
N ASN A 127 6.01 -12.61 -4.90
CA ASN A 127 7.08 -13.38 -4.29
C ASN A 127 8.29 -13.40 -5.25
N ASP A 128 9.25 -14.29 -5.03
CA ASP A 128 10.46 -14.33 -5.85
C ASP A 128 10.21 -14.73 -7.31
N ASP A 129 9.16 -15.52 -7.56
CA ASP A 129 8.87 -16.13 -8.87
C ASP A 129 7.88 -15.27 -9.69
N HIS A 130 6.79 -14.85 -9.05
CA HIS A 130 5.67 -14.21 -9.71
C HIS A 130 5.03 -13.12 -8.87
N PHE A 131 4.25 -12.30 -9.54
CA PHE A 131 3.33 -11.37 -8.93
C PHE A 131 1.92 -11.61 -9.48
N TRP A 132 0.93 -11.24 -8.68
CA TRP A 132 -0.47 -11.43 -9.02
C TRP A 132 -1.30 -10.24 -8.61
N PHE A 133 -2.42 -10.10 -9.30
CA PHE A 133 -3.47 -9.18 -8.91
C PHE A 133 -4.82 -9.80 -9.16
N TRP A 134 -5.70 -9.56 -8.19
CA TRP A 134 -7.11 -9.87 -8.26
C TRP A 134 -7.85 -8.70 -7.62
N ILE A 135 -8.86 -8.21 -8.31
CA ILE A 135 -9.75 -7.16 -7.82
C ILE A 135 -11.14 -7.64 -8.16
N GLU A 136 -12.06 -7.51 -7.21
CA GLU A 136 -13.45 -7.84 -7.49
C GLU A 136 -13.99 -7.00 -8.64
N ASP A 137 -14.56 -7.66 -9.64
CA ASP A 137 -15.40 -7.04 -10.65
C ASP A 137 -16.88 -7.41 -10.41
N PRO A 138 -17.75 -6.45 -10.01
CA PRO A 138 -19.17 -6.72 -9.83
C PRO A 138 -19.89 -7.22 -11.09
N LYS A 139 -19.35 -6.96 -12.29
CA LYS A 139 -19.90 -7.45 -13.57
C LYS A 139 -19.40 -8.86 -13.91
N HIS A 140 -18.25 -9.25 -13.37
CA HIS A 140 -17.58 -10.51 -13.62
C HIS A 140 -17.15 -11.15 -12.29
N PRO A 141 -18.09 -11.71 -11.50
CA PRO A 141 -17.80 -12.24 -10.17
C PRO A 141 -16.83 -13.42 -10.16
N ASP A 142 -16.67 -14.10 -11.30
CA ASP A 142 -15.72 -15.19 -11.52
C ASP A 142 -14.37 -14.70 -12.09
N SER A 143 -14.00 -13.44 -11.86
CA SER A 143 -12.76 -12.85 -12.37
C SER A 143 -11.53 -13.65 -11.91
N ASP A 144 -10.69 -14.05 -12.87
CA ASP A 144 -9.46 -14.78 -12.61
C ASP A 144 -8.46 -13.95 -11.81
N VAL A 145 -7.66 -14.62 -10.97
CA VAL A 145 -6.40 -14.07 -10.48
C VAL A 145 -5.46 -13.99 -11.67
N ILE A 146 -4.99 -12.78 -11.99
CA ILE A 146 -4.05 -12.59 -13.07
C ILE A 146 -2.64 -12.70 -12.48
N MET A 147 -1.86 -13.63 -12.99
CA MET A 147 -0.52 -13.96 -12.51
C MET A 147 0.51 -13.75 -13.63
N CYS A 148 1.67 -13.21 -13.28
CA CYS A 148 2.76 -12.97 -14.22
C CYS A 148 4.11 -13.24 -13.56
N ASN A 149 5.05 -13.83 -14.30
CA ASN A 149 6.42 -14.00 -13.85
C ASN A 149 7.14 -12.64 -13.88
N HIS A 150 8.11 -12.44 -12.98
CA HIS A 150 8.90 -11.20 -12.97
C HIS A 150 9.69 -10.96 -14.27
N GLU A 151 10.08 -12.03 -14.97
CA GLU A 151 10.77 -11.97 -16.25
C GLU A 151 9.86 -11.52 -17.42
N ASP A 152 8.54 -11.68 -17.28
CA ASP A 152 7.56 -11.40 -18.32
C ASP A 152 6.85 -10.04 -18.14
N VAL A 153 7.26 -9.22 -17.17
CA VAL A 153 6.64 -7.92 -16.87
C VAL A 153 6.58 -7.01 -18.11
N ALA A 154 7.60 -7.07 -18.98
CA ALA A 154 7.65 -6.34 -20.24
C ALA A 154 6.42 -6.60 -21.13
N HIS A 155 6.06 -7.87 -21.23
CA HIS A 155 4.94 -8.33 -22.04
C HIS A 155 3.62 -8.02 -21.33
N ALA A 156 3.55 -8.32 -20.03
CA ALA A 156 2.36 -8.11 -19.22
C ALA A 156 1.96 -6.63 -19.08
N ALA A 157 2.90 -5.69 -19.14
CA ALA A 157 2.65 -4.26 -18.97
C ALA A 157 1.57 -3.70 -19.91
N HIS A 158 1.35 -4.31 -21.09
CA HIS A 158 0.31 -3.90 -22.04
C HIS A 158 -1.09 -4.45 -21.72
N THR A 159 -1.15 -5.52 -20.92
CA THR A 159 -2.37 -6.28 -20.63
C THR A 159 -2.84 -6.05 -19.19
N MET A 160 -1.96 -5.54 -18.33
CA MET A 160 -2.27 -5.30 -16.93
C MET A 160 -3.00 -3.96 -16.74
N PRO A 161 -4.05 -3.92 -15.90
CA PRO A 161 -4.77 -2.69 -15.61
C PRO A 161 -3.91 -1.71 -14.81
N ILE A 162 -2.88 -2.19 -14.10
CA ILE A 162 -1.94 -1.36 -13.35
C ILE A 162 -0.53 -1.60 -13.92
N PRO A 163 0.18 -0.55 -14.38
CA PRO A 163 1.59 -0.66 -14.76
C PRO A 163 2.40 -0.85 -13.48
N PHE A 164 2.61 -2.13 -13.15
CA PHE A 164 3.22 -2.57 -11.91
C PHE A 164 4.71 -2.86 -12.15
N GLU A 165 5.58 -2.15 -11.45
CA GLU A 165 7.01 -2.48 -11.38
C GLU A 165 7.30 -2.98 -9.95
N PRO A 166 7.38 -4.32 -9.74
CA PRO A 166 7.51 -4.91 -8.41
C PRO A 166 8.71 -4.37 -7.63
N ASP A 167 9.87 -4.29 -8.29
CA ASP A 167 11.11 -3.84 -7.67
C ASP A 167 11.04 -2.37 -7.21
N TRP A 168 10.31 -1.51 -7.94
CA TRP A 168 10.06 -0.12 -7.57
C TRP A 168 9.12 -0.02 -6.37
N LEU A 169 8.06 -0.84 -6.33
CA LEU A 169 7.15 -0.87 -5.19
C LEU A 169 7.89 -1.21 -3.89
N MET A 170 8.84 -2.13 -3.94
CA MET A 170 9.60 -2.54 -2.75
C MET A 170 10.51 -1.43 -2.22
N GLU A 171 11.00 -0.53 -3.10
CA GLU A 171 11.65 0.71 -2.66
C GLU A 171 10.67 1.64 -1.96
N VAL A 172 9.48 1.83 -2.54
CA VAL A 172 8.40 2.65 -1.96
C VAL A 172 7.95 2.13 -0.58
N MET A 173 7.96 0.81 -0.40
CA MET A 173 7.63 0.17 0.88
C MET A 173 8.75 0.29 1.93
N GLY A 174 9.90 0.90 1.60
CA GLY A 174 10.95 1.23 2.55
C GLY A 174 11.79 0.03 3.01
N VAL A 175 11.84 -1.04 2.22
CA VAL A 175 12.64 -2.26 2.52
C VAL A 175 13.84 -2.44 1.58
N ARG A 176 14.04 -1.50 0.64
CA ARG A 176 15.20 -1.49 -0.26
C ARG A 176 15.98 -0.19 -0.12
N PRO A 177 17.32 -0.25 0.05
CA PRO A 177 18.13 0.94 0.17
C PRO A 177 18.22 1.69 -1.15
N ILE A 178 18.46 3.00 -1.07
CA ILE A 178 18.80 3.84 -2.22
C ILE A 178 20.21 3.47 -2.67
N VAL A 179 20.32 2.97 -3.90
CA VAL A 179 21.61 2.65 -4.52
C VAL A 179 22.14 3.87 -5.26
N LEU A 180 23.38 4.26 -4.92
CA LEU A 180 24.14 5.27 -5.66
C LEU A 180 25.11 4.56 -6.61
N ASP A 181 25.10 4.98 -7.86
CA ASP A 181 25.98 4.50 -8.93
C ASP A 181 26.72 5.69 -9.59
N ASN A 182 27.62 5.39 -10.53
CA ASN A 182 28.41 6.41 -11.22
C ASN A 182 27.57 7.34 -12.12
N GLU A 183 26.33 6.95 -12.45
CA GLU A 183 25.41 7.76 -13.24
C GLU A 183 24.38 8.53 -12.38
N THR A 184 24.50 8.42 -11.06
CA THR A 184 23.59 9.07 -10.13
C THR A 184 23.88 10.56 -10.10
N SER A 185 22.83 11.37 -10.21
CA SER A 185 22.91 12.82 -10.12
C SER A 185 22.04 13.35 -8.98
N PHE A 186 22.48 14.47 -8.42
CA PHE A 186 21.84 15.12 -7.28
C PHE A 186 21.39 16.51 -7.69
N VAL A 187 20.18 16.89 -7.27
CA VAL A 187 19.66 18.24 -7.43
C VAL A 187 19.14 18.73 -6.09
N GLU A 188 19.76 19.80 -5.58
CA GLU A 188 19.29 20.46 -4.37
C GLU A 188 18.07 21.34 -4.68
N ARG A 189 17.05 21.23 -3.83
CA ARG A 189 15.85 22.07 -3.81
C ARG A 189 15.71 22.65 -2.41
N GLU A 190 14.84 23.65 -2.27
CA GLU A 190 14.57 24.24 -0.96
C GLU A 190 14.02 23.17 0.00
N GLY A 191 14.85 22.76 0.97
CA GLY A 191 14.51 21.74 1.97
C GLY A 191 14.58 20.28 1.50
N PHE A 192 14.84 20.03 0.20
CA PHE A 192 14.82 18.67 -0.37
C PHE A 192 16.07 18.36 -1.19
N LEU A 193 16.45 17.09 -1.19
CA LEU A 193 17.44 16.54 -2.12
C LEU A 193 16.73 15.62 -3.11
N GLU A 194 16.78 15.94 -4.38
CA GLU A 194 16.35 15.03 -5.45
C GLU A 194 17.53 14.20 -5.94
N ILE A 195 17.33 12.89 -6.06
CA ILE A 195 18.30 11.93 -6.57
C ILE A 195 17.74 11.33 -7.85
N TYR A 196 18.53 11.33 -8.90
CA TYR A 196 18.14 10.78 -10.19
C TYR A 196 19.04 9.60 -10.56
N ASN A 197 18.43 8.44 -10.80
CA ASN A 197 19.08 7.23 -11.30
C ASN A 197 18.52 6.86 -12.67
N LYS A 198 19.37 6.44 -13.60
CA LYS A 198 18.90 5.83 -14.85
C LYS A 198 18.49 4.38 -14.62
N ARG A 199 17.42 3.97 -15.29
CA ARG A 199 16.89 2.61 -15.27
C ARG A 199 16.36 2.25 -16.66
N ILE A 200 16.16 0.96 -16.87
CA ILE A 200 15.45 0.43 -18.03
C ILE A 200 14.13 -0.13 -17.49
N SER A 201 13.01 0.34 -18.02
CA SER A 201 11.69 -0.19 -17.68
C SER A 201 11.61 -1.66 -18.11
N PRO A 202 10.65 -2.42 -17.56
CA PRO A 202 10.39 -3.78 -18.05
C PRO A 202 10.18 -3.83 -19.57
N SER A 203 9.51 -2.83 -20.15
CA SER A 203 9.30 -2.71 -21.62
C SER A 203 10.56 -2.35 -22.42
N GLY A 204 11.75 -2.31 -21.80
CA GLY A 204 13.02 -2.01 -22.44
C GLY A 204 13.27 -0.54 -22.71
N GLN A 205 12.40 0.36 -22.21
CA GLN A 205 12.53 1.79 -22.44
C GLN A 205 13.42 2.44 -21.37
N PRO A 206 14.27 3.41 -21.75
CA PRO A 206 15.02 4.17 -20.76
C PRO A 206 14.04 5.01 -19.91
N VAL A 207 14.15 4.87 -18.60
CA VAL A 207 13.39 5.65 -17.62
C VAL A 207 14.34 6.25 -16.58
N GLN A 208 13.90 7.32 -15.93
CA GLN A 208 14.66 7.93 -14.85
C GLN A 208 13.89 7.78 -13.55
N LYS A 209 14.51 7.15 -12.55
CA LYS A 209 13.98 7.12 -11.19
C LYS A 209 14.40 8.40 -10.49
N ARG A 210 13.43 9.15 -9.95
CA ARG A 210 13.65 10.23 -9.01
C ARG A 210 13.29 9.78 -7.60
N THR A 211 14.17 10.01 -6.64
CA THR A 211 13.89 9.86 -5.20
C THR A 211 14.08 11.22 -4.53
N THR A 212 13.07 11.72 -3.85
CA THR A 212 13.11 13.01 -3.15
C THR A 212 13.22 12.78 -1.65
N ILE A 213 14.26 13.31 -1.03
CA ILE A 213 14.53 13.20 0.40
C ILE A 213 14.27 14.55 1.06
N ASP A 214 13.52 14.55 2.15
CA ASP A 214 13.45 15.67 3.08
C ASP A 214 14.78 15.80 3.84
N ARG A 215 15.48 16.91 3.58
CA ARG A 215 16.78 17.19 4.21
C ARG A 215 16.68 17.33 5.71
N CYS A 216 15.52 17.70 6.24
CA CYS A 216 15.35 18.04 7.63
C CYS A 216 15.23 16.80 8.53
N HIS A 217 14.65 15.73 7.98
CA HIS A 217 14.33 14.50 8.70
C HIS A 217 15.01 13.24 8.11
N ALA A 218 15.75 13.38 7.01
CA ALA A 218 16.38 12.27 6.30
C ALA A 218 15.38 11.16 5.92
N THR A 219 14.20 11.57 5.43
CA THR A 219 13.13 10.64 5.02
C THR A 219 12.82 10.82 3.54
N VAL A 220 12.42 9.73 2.87
CA VAL A 220 11.99 9.80 1.48
C VAL A 220 10.56 10.32 1.43
N VAL A 221 10.31 11.43 0.76
CA VAL A 221 8.94 11.99 0.63
C VAL A 221 8.30 11.63 -0.71
N GLU A 222 9.12 11.28 -1.71
CA GLU A 222 8.65 10.90 -3.03
C GLU A 222 9.57 9.87 -3.68
N HIS A 223 8.97 8.91 -4.38
CA HIS A 223 9.59 8.21 -5.51
C HIS A 223 8.81 8.49 -6.79
N ALA A 224 9.50 8.68 -7.91
CA ALA A 224 8.86 8.79 -9.21
C ALA A 224 9.66 8.03 -10.29
N LEU A 225 8.95 7.47 -11.25
CA LEU A 225 9.48 6.95 -12.51
C LEU A 225 9.10 7.92 -13.62
N LEU A 226 10.10 8.41 -14.34
CA LEU A 226 9.96 9.40 -15.40
C LEU A 226 10.30 8.78 -16.75
N ASP A 227 9.56 9.15 -17.80
CA ASP A 227 9.91 8.82 -19.17
C ASP A 227 11.12 9.64 -19.67
N ALA A 228 11.57 9.38 -20.91
CA ALA A 228 12.67 10.12 -21.52
C ALA A 228 12.41 11.63 -21.69
N GLY A 229 11.15 12.05 -21.70
CA GLY A 229 10.72 13.45 -21.74
C GLY A 229 10.59 14.10 -20.36
N GLY A 230 10.80 13.35 -19.27
CA GLY A 230 10.63 13.82 -17.89
C GLY A 230 9.17 13.78 -17.39
N HIS A 231 8.25 13.17 -18.12
CA HIS A 231 6.87 13.00 -17.65
C HIS A 231 6.77 11.84 -16.67
N VAL A 232 5.90 12.00 -15.67
CA VAL A 232 5.66 10.96 -14.65
C VAL A 232 4.89 9.78 -15.25
N ILE A 233 5.50 8.60 -15.17
CA ILE A 233 4.89 7.29 -15.45
C ILE A 233 4.17 6.78 -14.20
N ALA A 234 4.88 6.80 -13.07
CA ALA A 234 4.39 6.40 -11.76
C ALA A 234 5.01 7.28 -10.67
N GLN A 235 4.27 7.57 -9.61
CA GLN A 235 4.73 8.36 -8.47
C GLN A 235 4.19 7.77 -7.17
N ALA A 236 5.00 7.85 -6.12
CA ALA A 236 4.63 7.48 -4.77
C ALA A 236 4.93 8.65 -3.83
N ASN A 237 3.90 9.19 -3.16
CA ASN A 237 4.03 10.20 -2.12
C ASN A 237 3.99 9.56 -0.74
N LEU A 238 5.00 9.85 0.07
CA LEU A 238 5.23 9.22 1.38
C LEU A 238 5.11 10.26 2.49
N SER A 239 4.33 9.94 3.53
CA SER A 239 4.06 10.88 4.63
C SER A 239 3.61 10.16 5.90
N GLN A 240 3.44 10.93 6.98
CA GLN A 240 2.90 10.45 8.26
C GLN A 240 3.72 9.28 8.83
N TYR A 241 5.03 9.48 8.94
CA TYR A 241 5.95 8.42 9.31
C TYR A 241 5.71 7.88 10.71
N LEU A 242 5.71 6.55 10.85
CA LEU A 242 5.51 5.85 12.09
C LEU A 242 6.84 5.27 12.58
N PRO A 243 7.29 5.62 13.78
CA PRO A 243 8.51 5.04 14.36
C PRO A 243 8.25 3.67 14.97
N ASP A 244 9.23 2.78 14.87
CA ASP A 244 9.32 1.56 15.66
C ASP A 244 9.87 1.90 17.07
N PRO A 245 9.14 1.62 18.16
CA PRO A 245 9.65 1.84 19.51
C PRO A 245 10.92 1.02 19.82
N THR A 246 11.16 -0.09 19.13
CA THR A 246 12.26 -1.03 19.42
C THR A 246 13.53 -0.69 18.64
N SER A 247 13.51 -0.82 17.31
CA SER A 247 14.68 -0.56 16.45
C SER A 247 14.97 0.92 16.22
N LYS A 248 14.02 1.80 16.56
CA LYS A 248 14.02 3.22 16.18
C LYS A 248 14.03 3.45 14.67
N ALA A 249 13.70 2.43 13.88
CA ALA A 249 13.38 2.61 12.48
C ALA A 249 12.09 3.42 12.32
N TYR A 250 11.82 3.92 11.12
CA TYR A 250 10.55 4.54 10.78
C TYR A 250 10.13 4.17 9.36
N LEU A 251 8.82 4.12 9.13
CA LEU A 251 8.22 3.83 7.83
C LEU A 251 7.07 4.80 7.54
N PRO A 252 6.75 5.08 6.26
CA PRO A 252 5.64 5.96 5.92
C PRO A 252 4.31 5.35 6.38
N GLY A 253 3.54 6.07 7.21
CA GLY A 253 2.20 5.65 7.62
C GLY A 253 1.13 5.96 6.56
N ARG A 254 1.43 6.81 5.58
CA ARG A 254 0.59 7.05 4.41
C ARG A 254 1.43 6.97 3.14
N ILE A 255 1.04 6.04 2.26
CA ILE A 255 1.63 5.80 0.95
C ILE A 255 0.57 6.09 -0.10
N GLU A 256 0.87 6.96 -1.05
CA GLU A 256 -0.03 7.30 -2.15
C GLU A 256 0.65 7.02 -3.48
N LEU A 257 0.17 6.01 -4.18
CA LEU A 257 0.63 5.60 -5.50
C LEU A 257 -0.26 6.26 -6.56
N ILE A 258 0.36 6.82 -7.60
CA ILE A 258 -0.30 7.57 -8.66
C ILE A 258 0.26 7.09 -10.00
N TRP A 259 -0.64 6.75 -10.92
CA TRP A 259 -0.34 6.42 -12.31
C TRP A 259 -1.13 7.36 -13.22
N PRO A 260 -0.55 8.50 -13.62
CA PRO A 260 -1.28 9.57 -14.30
C PRO A 260 -1.90 9.13 -15.63
N GLN A 261 -1.18 8.33 -16.43
CA GLN A 261 -1.61 7.90 -17.76
C GLN A 261 -2.89 7.04 -17.72
N SER A 262 -3.04 6.20 -16.68
CA SER A 262 -4.23 5.37 -16.46
C SER A 262 -5.28 6.06 -15.58
N GLN A 263 -5.04 7.31 -15.13
CA GLN A 263 -5.91 8.04 -14.19
C GLN A 263 -6.15 7.31 -12.86
N MET A 264 -5.20 6.46 -12.44
CA MET A 264 -5.33 5.66 -11.23
C MET A 264 -4.54 6.24 -10.07
N GLN A 265 -5.11 6.08 -8.88
CA GLN A 265 -4.50 6.43 -7.61
C GLN A 265 -4.86 5.36 -6.59
N LEU A 266 -3.91 4.96 -5.75
CA LEU A 266 -4.11 4.10 -4.59
C LEU A 266 -3.46 4.73 -3.37
N VAL A 267 -4.27 5.01 -2.34
CA VAL A 267 -3.80 5.51 -1.05
C VAL A 267 -3.90 4.37 -0.03
N ILE A 268 -2.78 4.04 0.59
CA ILE A 268 -2.65 3.07 1.67
C ILE A 268 -2.33 3.87 2.95
N LYS A 269 -3.20 3.80 3.94
CA LYS A 269 -2.96 4.33 5.28
C LYS A 269 -2.73 3.18 6.25
N LEU A 270 -1.60 3.20 6.94
CA LEU A 270 -1.19 2.20 7.91
C LEU A 270 -1.51 2.75 9.31
N ASP A 271 -2.39 2.09 10.07
CA ASP A 271 -2.69 2.53 11.44
C ASP A 271 -1.64 2.02 12.44
N GLN A 272 -1.18 0.78 12.25
CA GLN A 272 -0.18 0.11 13.07
C GLN A 272 0.75 -0.70 12.18
N ILE A 273 2.05 -0.66 12.46
CA ILE A 273 3.07 -1.43 11.76
C ILE A 273 3.78 -2.32 12.77
N GLU A 274 3.79 -3.62 12.49
CA GLU A 274 4.67 -4.60 13.12
C GLU A 274 5.96 -4.63 12.28
N PHE A 275 7.07 -4.19 12.86
CA PHE A 275 8.37 -4.17 12.20
C PHE A 275 9.05 -5.52 12.38
N ASN A 276 9.68 -6.01 11.31
CA ASN A 276 10.47 -7.24 11.31
C ASN A 276 9.75 -8.45 11.93
N PRO A 277 8.48 -8.72 11.56
CA PRO A 277 7.75 -9.86 12.08
C PRO A 277 8.40 -11.16 11.60
N ALA A 278 8.14 -12.25 12.32
CA ALA A 278 8.49 -13.58 11.81
C ALA A 278 7.74 -13.84 10.48
N THR A 279 8.51 -14.12 9.42
CA THR A 279 7.95 -14.39 8.10
C THR A 279 7.23 -15.74 8.08
N ASN A 280 6.02 -15.74 7.51
CA ASN A 280 5.34 -16.96 7.09
C ASN A 280 5.32 -17.02 5.55
N PRO A 281 6.14 -17.86 4.89
CA PRO A 281 6.20 -17.92 3.43
C PRO A 281 4.86 -18.21 2.75
N ALA A 282 3.95 -18.94 3.44
CA ALA A 282 2.61 -19.22 2.93
C ALA A 282 1.76 -17.96 2.72
N GLN A 283 2.10 -16.85 3.39
CA GLN A 283 1.39 -15.58 3.21
C GLN A 283 1.67 -14.93 1.86
N PHE A 284 2.78 -15.27 1.19
CA PHE A 284 3.19 -14.69 -0.09
C PHE A 284 2.95 -15.64 -1.27
N GLN A 285 1.93 -16.49 -1.15
CA GLN A 285 1.50 -17.40 -2.20
C GLN A 285 0.25 -16.88 -2.89
N VAL A 286 0.16 -17.16 -4.20
CA VAL A 286 -1.05 -16.92 -5.00
C VAL A 286 -2.28 -17.47 -4.30
N PRO A 287 -3.39 -16.72 -4.29
CA PRO A 287 -4.62 -17.14 -3.63
C PRO A 287 -5.10 -18.51 -4.12
N GLN A 288 -5.44 -19.38 -3.18
CA GLN A 288 -5.98 -20.71 -3.47
C GLN A 288 -7.50 -20.62 -3.66
N GLY A 289 -8.06 -21.50 -4.51
CA GLY A 289 -9.51 -21.62 -4.69
C GLY A 289 -10.13 -20.56 -5.60
N MET A 290 -9.33 -19.74 -6.28
CA MET A 290 -9.78 -18.88 -7.38
C MET A 290 -9.12 -19.37 -8.69
N PRO A 291 -9.81 -19.26 -9.84
CA PRO A 291 -9.18 -19.56 -11.11
C PRO A 291 -8.02 -18.59 -11.35
N VAL A 292 -6.93 -19.11 -11.91
CA VAL A 292 -5.69 -18.34 -12.17
C VAL A 292 -5.48 -18.29 -13.67
N ARG A 293 -5.38 -17.07 -14.20
CA ARG A 293 -4.98 -16.80 -15.57
C ARG A 293 -3.54 -16.31 -15.58
N GLN A 294 -2.64 -17.14 -16.06
CA GLN A 294 -1.25 -16.76 -16.24
C GLN A 294 -1.11 -15.96 -17.54
N ILE A 295 -0.44 -14.82 -17.47
CA ILE A 295 -0.03 -14.08 -18.68
C ILE A 295 1.09 -14.88 -19.34
N PRO A 296 0.94 -15.30 -20.61
CA PRO A 296 1.93 -16.14 -21.29
C PRO A 296 3.25 -15.39 -21.47
N ALA A 297 4.35 -16.13 -21.42
CA ALA A 297 5.68 -15.59 -21.73
C ALA A 297 5.76 -15.13 -23.19
N GLN A 298 6.61 -14.14 -23.46
CA GLN A 298 6.81 -13.60 -24.80
C GLN A 298 7.28 -14.72 -25.76
N GLY A 299 6.45 -15.02 -26.79
CA GLY A 299 6.70 -16.10 -27.76
C GLY A 299 5.83 -17.35 -27.58
N MET A 300 4.99 -17.41 -26.54
CA MET A 300 4.01 -18.49 -26.32
C MET A 300 2.55 -18.01 -26.54
N VAL A 301 2.29 -17.22 -27.59
CA VAL A 301 0.91 -17.00 -28.03
C VAL A 301 0.40 -18.31 -28.61
N GLN A 302 -0.40 -19.05 -27.84
CA GLN A 302 -1.08 -20.24 -28.38
C GLN A 302 -2.01 -19.80 -29.51
N ARG A 303 -2.01 -20.57 -30.60
CA ARG A 303 -2.85 -20.38 -31.80
C ARG A 303 -4.36 -20.24 -31.50
N SER A 304 -4.81 -20.58 -30.30
CA SER A 304 -6.22 -20.46 -29.87
C SER A 304 -6.72 -19.02 -29.88
N ASP A 305 -5.87 -18.06 -29.52
CA ASP A 305 -6.30 -16.65 -29.36
C ASP A 305 -6.44 -15.94 -30.71
N LEU A 306 -5.91 -16.54 -31.78
CA LEU A 306 -6.08 -16.07 -33.16
C LEU A 306 -7.32 -16.65 -33.85
N GLN A 307 -8.00 -17.64 -33.24
CA GLN A 307 -9.19 -18.27 -33.84
C GLN A 307 -10.51 -17.64 -33.39
N GLU A 308 -10.53 -16.85 -32.31
CA GLU A 308 -11.77 -16.23 -31.81
C GLU A 308 -12.18 -14.95 -32.57
N ASN A 309 -11.32 -14.42 -33.46
CA ASN A 309 -11.61 -13.29 -34.35
C ASN A 309 -11.89 -13.67 -35.81
N LEU A 310 -12.09 -14.96 -36.11
CA LEU A 310 -12.54 -15.44 -37.43
C LEU A 310 -13.95 -16.04 -37.31
N TYR A 311 -14.91 -15.25 -36.82
CA TYR A 311 -16.29 -15.39 -37.29
C TYR A 311 -16.39 -14.64 -38.61
N GLU A 312 -16.10 -15.36 -39.70
CA GLU A 312 -16.41 -14.91 -41.06
C GLU A 312 -17.92 -14.64 -41.14
N ASP A 313 -18.28 -13.41 -41.52
CA ASP A 313 -19.62 -13.04 -41.94
C ASP A 313 -19.99 -13.88 -43.18
N PRO A 314 -21.01 -14.76 -43.13
CA PRO A 314 -21.36 -15.62 -44.24
C PRO A 314 -22.09 -14.89 -45.38
N SER A 315 -22.14 -13.55 -45.39
CA SER A 315 -22.84 -12.78 -46.43
C SER A 315 -21.97 -12.29 -47.59
N ALA A 316 -20.66 -12.57 -47.61
CA ALA A 316 -19.76 -12.14 -48.69
C ALA A 316 -19.46 -13.27 -49.72
N GLN A 317 -20.49 -13.89 -50.30
CA GLN A 317 -20.35 -14.62 -51.57
C GLN A 317 -20.71 -13.67 -52.72
N GLY A 318 -19.70 -12.93 -53.17
CA GLY A 318 -19.73 -12.18 -54.42
C GLY A 318 -19.13 -13.01 -55.54
N ASP A 319 -19.88 -13.15 -56.63
CA ASP A 319 -19.53 -13.87 -57.86
C ASP A 319 -18.17 -13.43 -58.42
N TYR A 320 -17.22 -14.36 -58.52
CA TYR A 320 -16.01 -14.19 -59.32
C TYR A 320 -16.13 -15.00 -60.60
N GLU A 321 -16.32 -14.30 -61.73
CA GLU A 321 -16.13 -14.86 -63.08
C GLU A 321 -14.65 -15.21 -63.29
N PRO A 322 -14.33 -16.39 -63.88
CA PRO A 322 -12.94 -16.74 -64.18
C PRO A 322 -12.49 -16.05 -65.49
N LEU A 323 -11.39 -15.30 -65.43
CA LEU A 323 -10.69 -14.83 -66.61
C LEU A 323 -9.86 -15.98 -67.22
N GLU A 324 -10.14 -16.27 -68.50
CA GLU A 324 -9.44 -17.26 -69.31
C GLU A 324 -7.94 -16.96 -69.44
N SER A 325 -7.13 -18.00 -69.25
CA SER A 325 -5.68 -17.99 -69.43
C SER A 325 -5.29 -18.07 -70.91
N THR A 326 -4.52 -17.11 -71.41
CA THR A 326 -3.77 -17.26 -72.67
C THR A 326 -2.37 -17.85 -72.39
N PRO A 327 -1.91 -18.86 -73.15
CA PRO A 327 -0.59 -19.44 -72.98
C PRO A 327 0.48 -18.60 -73.70
N TYR A 328 1.65 -18.46 -73.07
CA TYR A 328 2.86 -17.94 -73.71
C TYR A 328 3.54 -19.08 -74.49
N GLU A 329 3.73 -18.90 -75.79
CA GLU A 329 4.67 -19.68 -76.62
C GLU A 329 6.10 -19.13 -76.47
N GLU A 330 7.06 -20.04 -76.71
CA GLU A 330 8.52 -19.98 -76.54
C GLU A 330 9.25 -18.87 -77.32
#